data_AF-A0A925I3J9-F1
#
_entry.id   AF-A0A925I3J9-F1
#
_cell.length_a   1.000
_cell.length_b   1.000
_cell.length_c   1.000
_cell.angle_alpha   90.00
_cell.angle_beta   90.00
_cell.angle_gamma   90.00
#
_symmetry.space_group_name_H-M   'P 1'
#
loop_
_entity.id
_entity.type
_entity.pdbx_description
1 polymer ?
#
loop_
_entity_poly.entity_id
_entity_poly.type
_entity_poly.pdbx_seq_one_letter_code
_entity_poly.pdbx_strand_id
1 'polypeptide(L)'
;MSTRTRARQRGLSLIELVMFIVIVSTAVVGILQVVSLTTGRSADPLLRKQALAIAESLLEEVELARFTFCDPADAQADVATRAAVSAVAPLGCAAVVEQVGQTGGEVNQGRPFDNVNDYVTAYGAQQAAFNNGAGTLVDANGDPVSSGPYTARLTIGATDTLGGIVSNAADPTVLRITVEVQYGTDSVVLEGYRVRYAPN
;
A
#
# COMPACT_ATOMS: atom_id res chain seq x y z
N MET A 1 -75.90 -12.70 -16.48
CA MET A 1 -75.91 -11.22 -16.43
C MET A 1 -75.28 -10.80 -15.10
N SER A 2 -74.00 -10.44 -15.09
CA SER A 2 -73.24 -10.18 -13.85
C SER A 2 -73.22 -8.67 -13.56
N THR A 3 -73.99 -8.23 -12.58
CA THR A 3 -74.02 -6.83 -12.12
C THR A 3 -72.77 -6.54 -11.27
N ARG A 4 -71.84 -5.76 -11.83
CA ARG A 4 -70.73 -5.18 -11.06
C ARG A 4 -71.29 -4.08 -10.17
N THR A 5 -71.32 -4.31 -8.86
CA THR A 5 -71.53 -3.25 -7.85
C THR A 5 -70.39 -2.24 -7.96
N ARG A 6 -70.70 -1.02 -8.43
CA ARG A 6 -69.77 0.11 -8.38
C ARG A 6 -69.57 0.48 -6.91
N ALA A 7 -68.36 0.27 -6.40
CA ALA A 7 -67.98 0.77 -5.09
C ALA A 7 -68.07 2.31 -5.09
N ARG A 8 -68.88 2.87 -4.18
CA ARG A 8 -68.97 4.32 -3.95
C ARG A 8 -67.59 4.80 -3.49
N GLN A 9 -66.95 5.70 -4.25
CA GLN A 9 -65.78 6.43 -3.76
C GLN A 9 -66.18 7.24 -2.54
N ARG A 10 -65.60 6.90 -1.38
CA ARG A 10 -65.66 7.73 -0.18
C ARG A 10 -64.47 8.68 -0.27
N GLY A 11 -64.73 9.99 -0.28
CA GLY A 11 -63.68 11.00 -0.26
C GLY A 11 -62.89 10.96 1.05
N LEU A 12 -61.71 11.59 1.04
CA LEU A 12 -60.89 11.79 2.23
C LEU A 12 -61.43 12.95 3.05
N SER A 13 -61.41 12.83 4.37
CA SER A 13 -61.68 13.95 5.25
C SER A 13 -60.55 14.98 5.19
N LEU A 14 -60.85 16.25 5.48
CA LEU A 14 -59.84 17.31 5.57
C LEU A 14 -58.71 16.94 6.56
N ILE A 15 -59.08 16.31 7.68
CA ILE A 15 -58.12 15.88 8.70
C ILE A 15 -57.22 14.75 8.20
N GLU A 16 -57.75 13.78 7.45
CA GLU A 16 -56.94 12.72 6.84
C GLU A 16 -55.92 13.28 5.83
N LEU A 17 -56.33 14.23 5.00
CA LEU A 17 -55.42 14.86 4.03
C LEU A 17 -54.29 15.62 4.74
N VAL A 18 -54.62 16.40 5.76
CA VAL A 18 -53.62 17.16 6.54
C VAL A 18 -52.65 16.20 7.23
N MET A 19 -53.16 15.15 7.89
CA MET A 19 -52.30 14.16 8.55
C MET A 19 -51.41 13.42 7.54
N PHE A 20 -51.93 13.07 6.36
CA PHE A 20 -51.14 12.45 5.30
C PHE A 20 -49.98 13.34 4.85
N ILE A 21 -50.25 14.63 4.60
CA ILE A 21 -49.19 15.58 4.22
C ILE A 21 -48.14 15.68 5.34
N VAL A 22 -48.55 15.81 6.60
CA VAL A 22 -47.62 15.90 7.74
C VAL A 22 -46.74 14.65 7.86
N ILE A 23 -47.31 13.46 7.74
CA ILE A 23 -46.58 12.19 7.82
C ILE A 23 -45.57 12.08 6.66
N VAL A 24 -45.99 12.37 5.43
CA VAL A 24 -45.10 12.30 4.26
C VAL A 24 -43.99 13.35 4.34
N SER A 25 -44.30 14.58 4.75
CA SER A 25 -43.31 15.65 4.90
C SER A 25 -42.25 15.29 5.94
N THR A 26 -42.66 14.79 7.11
CA THR A 26 -41.69 14.38 8.16
C THR A 26 -40.85 13.18 7.73
N ALA A 27 -41.44 12.21 7.03
CA ALA A 27 -40.71 11.07 6.48
C ALA A 27 -39.65 11.50 5.44
N VAL A 28 -40.00 12.39 4.52
CA VAL A 28 -39.07 12.89 3.48
C VAL A 28 -37.92 13.67 4.11
N VAL A 29 -38.18 14.52 5.12
CA VAL A 29 -37.12 15.24 5.85
C VAL A 29 -36.16 14.24 6.51
N GLY A 30 -36.68 13.19 7.16
CA GLY A 30 -35.84 12.15 7.75
C GLY A 30 -34.94 11.44 6.74
N ILE A 31 -35.48 11.07 5.57
CA ILE A 31 -34.71 10.42 4.50
C ILE A 31 -33.63 11.36 3.95
N LEU A 32 -33.97 12.62 3.67
CA LEU A 32 -33.01 13.61 3.17
C LEU A 32 -31.87 13.87 4.16
N GLN A 33 -32.14 13.84 5.47
CA GLN A 33 -31.12 13.93 6.50
C GLN A 33 -30.11 12.79 6.41
N VAL A 34 -30.60 11.54 6.27
CA VAL A 34 -29.73 10.35 6.12
C VAL A 34 -28.92 10.45 4.83
N VAL A 35 -29.55 10.80 3.71
CA VAL A 35 -28.86 10.95 2.41
C VAL A 35 -27.77 12.03 2.47
N SER A 36 -28.03 13.16 3.14
CA SER A 36 -27.04 14.22 3.35
C SER A 36 -25.86 13.75 4.21
N LEU A 37 -26.14 13.06 5.31
CA LEU A 37 -25.13 12.48 6.20
C LEU A 37 -24.25 11.45 5.50
N THR A 38 -24.86 10.55 4.71
CA THR A 38 -24.11 9.54 3.97
C THR A 38 -23.26 10.17 2.88
N THR A 39 -23.82 11.10 2.09
CA THR A 39 -23.11 11.75 0.98
C THR A 39 -21.94 12.60 1.46
N GLY A 40 -22.11 13.33 2.56
CA GLY A 40 -21.05 14.17 3.14
C GLY A 40 -19.86 13.36 3.66
N ARG A 41 -20.07 12.09 4.06
CA ARG A 41 -19.01 11.18 4.54
C ARG A 41 -18.50 10.21 3.47
N SER A 42 -18.99 10.31 2.23
CA SER A 42 -18.63 9.38 1.14
C SER A 42 -17.25 9.63 0.53
N ALA A 43 -16.64 10.80 0.76
CA ALA A 43 -15.31 11.11 0.24
C ALA A 43 -14.19 10.32 0.97
N ASP A 44 -14.31 10.14 2.29
CA ASP A 44 -13.29 9.46 3.10
C ASP A 44 -13.09 7.99 2.71
N PRO A 45 -14.14 7.19 2.45
CA PRO A 45 -14.00 5.83 1.94
C PRO A 45 -13.28 5.74 0.60
N LEU A 46 -13.41 6.74 -0.28
CA LEU A 46 -12.71 6.76 -1.56
C LEU A 46 -11.21 7.02 -1.36
N LEU A 47 -10.87 8.01 -0.53
CA LEU A 47 -9.48 8.33 -0.21
C LEU A 47 -8.77 7.14 0.43
N ARG A 48 -9.43 6.47 1.38
CA ARG A 48 -8.88 5.29 2.04
C ARG A 48 -8.66 4.13 1.06
N LYS A 49 -9.59 3.89 0.13
CA LYS A 49 -9.44 2.83 -0.87
C LYS A 49 -8.29 3.12 -1.84
N GLN A 50 -8.15 4.37 -2.24
CA GLN A 50 -7.01 4.80 -3.06
C GLN A 50 -5.70 4.67 -2.29
N ALA A 51 -5.64 5.12 -1.02
CA ALA A 51 -4.47 4.94 -0.17
C ALA A 51 -4.07 3.46 -0.02
N LEU A 52 -5.05 2.57 0.15
CA LEU A 52 -4.82 1.13 0.20
C LEU A 52 -4.26 0.59 -1.13
N ALA A 53 -4.85 0.95 -2.27
CA ALA A 53 -4.36 0.51 -3.58
C ALA A 53 -2.92 1.01 -3.84
N ILE A 54 -2.62 2.25 -3.42
CA ILE A 54 -1.25 2.81 -3.47
C ILE A 54 -0.33 1.97 -2.58
N ALA A 55 -0.71 1.73 -1.32
CA ALA A 55 0.10 0.95 -0.39
C ALA A 55 0.37 -0.47 -0.90
N GLU A 56 -0.64 -1.14 -1.47
CA GLU A 56 -0.52 -2.47 -2.07
C GLU A 56 0.46 -2.46 -3.25
N SER A 57 0.32 -1.51 -4.19
CA SER A 57 1.22 -1.41 -5.34
C SER A 57 2.67 -1.14 -4.95
N LEU A 58 2.89 -0.29 -3.94
CA LEU A 58 4.23 0.06 -3.46
C LEU A 58 4.86 -1.09 -2.67
N LEU A 59 4.07 -1.81 -1.87
CA LEU A 59 4.54 -3.00 -1.17
C LEU A 59 4.92 -4.09 -2.17
N GLU A 60 4.08 -4.34 -3.19
CA GLU A 60 4.34 -5.33 -4.23
C GLU A 60 5.63 -5.00 -5.01
N GLU A 61 5.86 -3.73 -5.34
CA GLU A 61 7.10 -3.30 -5.99
C GLU A 61 8.35 -3.68 -5.17
N VAL A 62 8.35 -3.38 -3.87
CA VAL A 62 9.47 -3.71 -2.98
C VAL A 62 9.60 -5.23 -2.81
N GLU A 63 8.50 -5.96 -2.66
CA GLU A 63 8.52 -7.42 -2.50
C GLU A 63 8.97 -8.18 -3.75
N LEU A 64 8.83 -7.58 -4.94
CA LEU A 64 9.31 -8.15 -6.20
C LEU A 64 10.82 -7.99 -6.42
N ALA A 65 11.47 -7.06 -5.69
CA ALA A 65 12.91 -6.91 -5.73
C ALA A 65 13.64 -8.16 -5.21
N ARG A 66 14.90 -8.35 -5.65
CA ARG A 66 15.76 -9.45 -5.20
C ARG A 66 16.06 -9.31 -3.71
N PHE A 67 16.47 -10.41 -3.09
CA PHE A 67 16.99 -10.42 -1.73
C PHE A 67 18.17 -11.38 -1.67
N THR A 68 19.31 -10.92 -2.18
CA THR A 68 20.52 -11.71 -2.49
C THR A 68 21.69 -11.33 -1.59
N PHE A 69 22.72 -12.18 -1.54
CA PHE A 69 23.94 -11.90 -0.76
C PHE A 69 24.86 -10.91 -1.47
N CYS A 70 24.73 -10.84 -2.79
CA CYS A 70 25.49 -10.00 -3.68
C CYS A 70 24.55 -9.02 -4.36
N ASP A 71 25.12 -7.91 -4.78
CA ASP A 71 24.52 -7.02 -5.77
C ASP A 71 23.99 -7.89 -6.94
N PRO A 72 22.74 -7.72 -7.39
CA PRO A 72 22.16 -8.53 -8.46
C PRO A 72 22.92 -8.51 -9.79
N ALA A 73 23.79 -7.53 -10.03
CA ALA A 73 24.69 -7.48 -11.19
C ALA A 73 25.99 -8.29 -11.00
N ASP A 74 26.26 -8.82 -9.80
CA ASP A 74 27.42 -9.67 -9.53
C ASP A 74 27.29 -11.05 -10.22
N ALA A 75 28.39 -11.52 -10.82
CA ALA A 75 28.41 -12.78 -11.57
C ALA A 75 28.10 -14.03 -10.72
N GLN A 76 28.11 -13.92 -9.39
CA GLN A 76 27.80 -14.99 -8.44
C GLN A 76 26.48 -14.75 -7.68
N ALA A 77 25.68 -13.71 -8.01
CA ALA A 77 24.49 -13.34 -7.26
C ALA A 77 23.50 -14.50 -7.03
N ASP A 78 23.26 -15.28 -8.08
CA ASP A 78 22.33 -16.42 -8.07
C ASP A 78 22.84 -17.64 -7.30
N VAL A 79 24.15 -17.73 -7.03
CA VAL A 79 24.78 -18.94 -6.46
C VAL A 79 25.45 -18.70 -5.12
N ALA A 80 25.69 -17.45 -4.72
CA ALA A 80 26.40 -17.14 -3.48
C ALA A 80 25.67 -17.71 -2.25
N THR A 81 26.44 -18.25 -1.30
CA THR A 81 25.88 -18.85 -0.06
C THR A 81 26.09 -17.99 1.19
N ARG A 82 26.76 -16.84 1.04
CA ARG A 82 27.06 -15.90 2.13
C ARG A 82 27.45 -14.53 1.57
N ALA A 83 27.31 -13.49 2.38
CA ALA A 83 27.75 -12.12 2.10
C ALA A 83 29.28 -11.95 2.30
N ALA A 84 30.08 -12.43 1.36
CA ALA A 84 31.54 -12.25 1.37
C ALA A 84 32.12 -12.29 -0.06
N VAL A 85 33.21 -11.56 -0.33
CA VAL A 85 33.90 -11.66 -1.63
C VAL A 85 34.69 -12.96 -1.73
N SER A 86 34.51 -13.71 -2.82
CA SER A 86 35.22 -14.96 -3.10
C SER A 86 35.38 -15.19 -4.60
N ALA A 87 36.56 -15.63 -5.02
CA ALA A 87 36.80 -16.06 -6.41
C ALA A 87 36.22 -17.46 -6.73
N VAL A 88 35.60 -18.14 -5.76
CA VAL A 88 35.12 -19.52 -5.89
C VAL A 88 33.62 -19.61 -5.62
N ALA A 89 32.85 -19.96 -6.65
CA ALA A 89 31.44 -20.31 -6.49
C ALA A 89 31.28 -21.63 -5.71
N PRO A 90 30.23 -21.79 -4.87
CA PRO A 90 29.19 -20.83 -4.48
C PRO A 90 29.54 -20.06 -3.17
N LEU A 91 30.82 -19.90 -2.84
CA LEU A 91 31.23 -19.49 -1.48
C LEU A 91 31.02 -18.00 -1.17
N GLY A 92 30.72 -17.16 -2.15
CA GLY A 92 30.57 -15.71 -1.98
C GLY A 92 30.32 -14.98 -3.30
N CYS A 93 30.34 -13.65 -3.25
CA CYS A 93 30.20 -12.75 -4.37
C CYS A 93 31.51 -12.63 -5.16
N ALA A 94 31.44 -12.47 -6.48
CA ALA A 94 32.62 -12.34 -7.32
C ALA A 94 33.40 -11.06 -6.97
N ALA A 95 32.67 -9.98 -6.71
CA ALA A 95 33.23 -8.67 -6.44
C ALA A 95 32.43 -7.85 -5.42
N VAL A 96 31.09 -7.89 -5.49
CA VAL A 96 30.23 -6.93 -4.75
C VAL A 96 29.28 -7.67 -3.84
N VAL A 97 29.45 -7.44 -2.54
CA VAL A 97 28.51 -7.90 -1.51
C VAL A 97 27.40 -6.86 -1.41
N GLU A 98 26.16 -7.34 -1.34
CA GLU A 98 24.97 -6.52 -1.16
C GLU A 98 25.06 -5.68 0.12
N GLN A 99 24.69 -4.40 0.08
CA GLN A 99 24.74 -3.48 1.23
C GLN A 99 23.46 -2.65 1.31
N VAL A 100 23.05 -2.21 2.50
CA VAL A 100 21.84 -1.40 2.63
C VAL A 100 21.95 -0.08 1.86
N GLY A 101 20.93 0.20 1.06
CA GLY A 101 20.86 1.33 0.15
C GLY A 101 21.68 1.14 -1.12
N GLN A 102 21.40 1.98 -2.11
CA GLN A 102 22.16 2.01 -3.37
C GLN A 102 23.64 2.30 -3.11
N THR A 103 24.50 1.31 -3.27
CA THR A 103 25.95 1.46 -3.10
C THR A 103 26.71 1.08 -4.37
N GLY A 104 28.01 1.41 -4.44
CA GLY A 104 28.84 0.99 -5.57
C GLY A 104 28.34 1.47 -6.95
N GLY A 105 28.06 0.54 -7.84
CA GLY A 105 27.61 0.81 -9.21
C GLY A 105 26.12 1.18 -9.32
N GLU A 106 25.35 1.00 -8.25
CA GLU A 106 23.90 1.17 -8.22
C GLU A 106 23.48 2.60 -7.85
N VAL A 107 24.45 3.48 -7.53
CA VAL A 107 24.17 4.84 -7.07
C VAL A 107 23.39 5.59 -8.15
N ASN A 108 22.15 5.97 -7.83
CA ASN A 108 21.17 6.60 -8.72
C ASN A 108 20.55 5.67 -9.78
N GLN A 109 20.55 4.34 -9.60
CA GLN A 109 19.64 3.49 -10.38
C GLN A 109 18.20 3.98 -10.15
N GLY A 110 17.39 4.00 -11.21
CA GLY A 110 15.98 4.36 -11.09
C GLY A 110 15.18 3.23 -10.44
N ARG A 111 13.98 3.56 -9.94
CA ARG A 111 13.02 2.52 -9.56
C ARG A 111 12.50 1.77 -10.80
N PRO A 112 12.07 0.50 -10.66
CA PRO A 112 12.15 -0.32 -9.44
C PRO A 112 13.61 -0.68 -9.12
N PHE A 113 13.97 -0.68 -7.84
CA PHE A 113 15.33 -1.08 -7.45
C PHE A 113 15.46 -2.60 -7.51
N ASP A 114 16.68 -3.07 -7.74
CA ASP A 114 16.99 -4.47 -7.96
C ASP A 114 17.09 -5.28 -6.67
N ASN A 115 17.44 -4.67 -5.53
CA ASN A 115 17.35 -5.30 -4.21
C ASN A 115 16.35 -4.62 -3.26
N VAL A 116 15.78 -5.41 -2.35
CA VAL A 116 14.79 -4.92 -1.36
C VAL A 116 15.40 -3.80 -0.50
N ASN A 117 16.65 -3.94 -0.09
CA ASN A 117 17.34 -3.00 0.80
C ASN A 117 17.79 -1.71 0.12
N ASP A 118 17.67 -1.57 -1.20
CA ASP A 118 18.02 -0.33 -1.92
C ASP A 118 17.00 0.78 -1.76
N TYR A 119 15.77 0.41 -1.39
CA TYR A 119 14.72 1.37 -1.13
C TYR A 119 14.96 2.24 0.12
N VAL A 120 15.95 1.90 0.96
CA VAL A 120 16.27 2.66 2.17
C VAL A 120 17.78 2.88 2.31
N THR A 121 18.20 3.98 2.94
CA THR A 121 19.62 4.23 3.22
C THR A 121 20.13 3.51 4.48
N ALA A 122 19.23 3.06 5.35
CA ALA A 122 19.54 2.31 6.56
C ALA A 122 18.30 1.53 7.03
N TYR A 123 18.52 0.34 7.59
CA TYR A 123 17.43 -0.43 8.20
C TYR A 123 16.82 0.31 9.39
N GLY A 124 15.49 0.25 9.50
CA GLY A 124 14.70 0.90 10.55
C GLY A 124 14.50 2.41 10.35
N ALA A 125 15.12 3.03 9.35
CA ALA A 125 14.88 4.43 9.02
C ALA A 125 13.60 4.57 8.18
N GLN A 126 12.85 5.64 8.41
CA GLN A 126 11.69 6.00 7.60
C GLN A 126 12.11 6.89 6.43
N GLN A 127 11.81 6.45 5.22
CA GLN A 127 12.23 7.13 3.99
C GLN A 127 11.06 7.37 3.04
N ALA A 128 11.10 8.49 2.31
CA ALA A 128 10.21 8.69 1.16
C ALA A 128 10.81 8.00 -0.08
N ALA A 129 10.94 6.68 -0.01
CA ALA A 129 11.63 5.84 -1.01
C ALA A 129 11.04 5.96 -2.42
N PHE A 130 9.76 6.34 -2.51
CA PHE A 130 8.98 6.35 -3.74
C PHE A 130 8.84 7.75 -4.36
N ASN A 131 9.47 8.76 -3.76
CA ASN A 131 9.42 10.11 -4.28
C ASN A 131 10.47 10.30 -5.38
N ASN A 132 10.10 11.00 -6.46
CA ASN A 132 11.08 11.46 -7.44
C ASN A 132 11.96 12.59 -6.87
N GLY A 133 12.94 13.06 -7.65
CA GLY A 133 13.84 14.14 -7.24
C GLY A 133 13.17 15.49 -6.90
N ALA A 134 11.90 15.68 -7.27
CA ALA A 134 11.09 16.84 -6.91
C ALA A 134 10.28 16.64 -5.61
N GLY A 135 10.35 15.47 -4.99
CA GLY A 135 9.60 15.12 -3.78
C GLY A 135 8.17 14.63 -4.05
N THR A 136 7.81 14.33 -5.30
CA THR A 136 6.49 13.84 -5.68
C THR A 136 6.44 12.32 -5.62
N LEU A 137 5.40 11.75 -5.02
CA LEU A 137 5.14 10.31 -5.04
C LEU A 137 4.89 9.84 -6.48
N VAL A 138 5.72 8.92 -6.96
CA VAL A 138 5.65 8.36 -8.31
C VAL A 138 5.58 6.84 -8.30
N ASP A 139 5.02 6.26 -9.35
CA ASP A 139 5.06 4.83 -9.59
C ASP A 139 6.46 4.39 -10.06
N ALA A 140 6.62 3.10 -10.35
CA ALA A 140 7.86 2.54 -10.85
C ALA A 140 8.30 3.12 -12.21
N ASN A 141 7.38 3.67 -13.01
CA ASN A 141 7.70 4.32 -14.30
C ASN A 141 8.10 5.79 -14.13
N GLY A 142 7.99 6.34 -12.91
CA GLY A 142 8.21 7.75 -12.62
C GLY A 142 6.97 8.62 -12.85
N ASP A 143 5.81 8.03 -13.13
CA ASP A 143 4.56 8.75 -13.31
C ASP A 143 3.94 9.09 -11.95
N PRO A 144 3.38 10.31 -11.75
CA PRO A 144 2.72 10.66 -10.49
C PRO A 144 1.55 9.71 -10.17
N VAL A 145 1.61 9.05 -9.00
CA VAL A 145 0.63 8.03 -8.60
C VAL A 145 -0.77 8.63 -8.39
N SER A 146 -0.86 9.89 -7.98
CA SER A 146 -2.13 10.62 -7.97
C SER A 146 -1.92 12.13 -7.83
N SER A 147 -2.98 12.90 -8.11
CA SER A 147 -3.09 14.32 -7.79
C SER A 147 -3.64 14.61 -6.39
N GLY A 148 -3.91 13.58 -5.58
CA GLY A 148 -4.49 13.71 -4.24
C GLY A 148 -3.45 13.92 -3.13
N PRO A 149 -3.90 14.07 -1.86
CA PRO A 149 -3.04 14.39 -0.71
C PRO A 149 -2.33 13.15 -0.15
N TYR A 150 -1.75 12.32 -1.02
CA TYR A 150 -1.09 11.07 -0.62
C TYR A 150 0.40 11.27 -0.46
N THR A 151 0.94 10.78 0.64
CA THR A 151 2.39 10.63 0.82
C THR A 151 2.68 9.20 1.26
N ALA A 152 3.77 8.63 0.77
CA ALA A 152 4.19 7.28 1.13
C ALA A 152 5.53 7.32 1.85
N ARG A 153 5.64 6.51 2.88
CA ARG A 153 6.86 6.28 3.64
C ARG A 153 7.11 4.79 3.73
N LEU A 154 8.39 4.44 3.63
CA LEU A 154 8.87 3.08 3.72
C LEU A 154 9.80 2.95 4.92
N THR A 155 9.69 1.82 5.61
CA THR A 155 10.69 1.37 6.57
C THR A 155 10.98 -0.11 6.30
N ILE A 156 12.26 -0.48 6.31
CA ILE A 156 12.69 -1.88 6.21
C ILE A 156 13.39 -2.27 7.50
N GLY A 157 12.81 -3.21 8.24
CA GLY A 157 13.39 -3.81 9.44
C GLY A 157 14.19 -5.06 9.09
N ALA A 158 15.37 -5.23 9.71
CA ALA A 158 16.29 -6.33 9.43
C ALA A 158 16.57 -7.26 10.63
N THR A 159 15.94 -6.99 11.78
CA THR A 159 16.17 -7.75 13.03
C THR A 159 14.97 -8.56 13.48
N ASP A 160 13.87 -8.49 12.73
CA ASP A 160 12.64 -9.21 13.00
C ASP A 160 12.85 -10.72 12.90
N THR A 161 12.17 -11.46 13.78
CA THR A 161 12.13 -12.92 13.76
C THR A 161 10.80 -13.38 13.18
N LEU A 162 10.83 -14.25 12.17
CA LEU A 162 9.62 -14.78 11.54
C LEU A 162 9.61 -16.30 11.59
N GLY A 163 8.62 -16.90 12.27
CA GLY A 163 8.47 -18.36 12.31
C GLY A 163 9.68 -19.12 12.89
N GLY A 164 10.48 -18.47 13.76
CA GLY A 164 11.71 -19.04 14.32
C GLY A 164 12.99 -18.77 13.50
N ILE A 165 12.87 -18.11 12.34
CA ILE A 165 14.01 -17.63 11.56
C ILE A 165 14.50 -16.32 12.17
N VAL A 166 15.70 -16.35 12.76
CA VAL A 166 16.33 -15.19 13.38
C VAL A 166 17.05 -14.37 12.33
N SER A 167 16.83 -13.06 12.33
CA SER A 167 17.53 -12.11 11.46
C SER A 167 18.42 -11.17 12.27
N ASN A 168 19.46 -10.63 11.63
CA ASN A 168 20.36 -9.63 12.19
C ASN A 168 20.63 -8.54 11.15
N ALA A 169 20.98 -7.34 11.60
CA ALA A 169 21.13 -6.20 10.69
C ALA A 169 22.39 -6.26 9.79
N ALA A 170 23.40 -7.07 10.13
CA ALA A 170 24.64 -7.17 9.38
C ALA A 170 24.54 -8.15 8.19
N ASP A 171 23.75 -9.21 8.35
CA ASP A 171 23.42 -10.19 7.31
C ASP A 171 21.96 -10.64 7.52
N PRO A 172 20.99 -9.85 7.03
CA PRO A 172 19.58 -10.14 7.26
C PRO A 172 19.14 -11.39 6.51
N THR A 173 18.40 -12.22 7.22
CA THR A 173 17.70 -13.40 6.69
C THR A 173 16.21 -13.14 6.52
N VAL A 174 15.68 -12.17 7.27
CA VAL A 174 14.30 -11.70 7.23
C VAL A 174 14.31 -10.18 7.14
N LEU A 175 13.53 -9.65 6.20
CA LEU A 175 13.23 -8.23 6.10
C LEU A 175 11.73 -8.03 6.33
N ARG A 176 11.37 -7.17 7.28
CA ARG A 176 10.01 -6.63 7.40
C ARG A 176 9.92 -5.35 6.60
N ILE A 177 9.05 -5.33 5.60
CA ILE A 177 8.78 -4.17 4.76
C ILE A 177 7.52 -3.51 5.30
N THR A 178 7.59 -2.25 5.70
CA THR A 178 6.45 -1.49 6.23
C THR A 178 6.21 -0.28 5.34
N VAL A 179 5.08 -0.28 4.63
CA VAL A 179 4.63 0.83 3.78
C VAL A 179 3.51 1.56 4.49
N GLU A 180 3.73 2.84 4.80
CA GLU A 180 2.72 3.75 5.32
C GLU A 180 2.32 4.76 4.25
N VAL A 181 1.03 4.80 3.91
CA VAL A 181 0.44 5.80 3.02
C VAL A 181 -0.47 6.70 3.83
N GLN A 182 -0.07 7.97 3.97
CA GLN A 182 -0.86 8.99 4.64
C GLN A 182 -1.81 9.67 3.64
N TYR A 183 -3.06 9.87 4.05
CA TYR A 183 -4.08 10.57 3.27
C TYR A 183 -4.85 11.52 4.20
N GLY A 184 -4.69 12.83 4.00
CA GLY A 184 -5.25 13.83 4.92
C GLY A 184 -4.66 13.69 6.33
N THR A 185 -5.49 13.37 7.32
CA THR A 185 -5.07 13.14 8.72
C THR A 185 -4.92 11.67 9.09
N ASP A 186 -5.33 10.76 8.22
CA ASP A 186 -5.33 9.32 8.46
C ASP A 186 -4.20 8.64 7.68
N SER A 187 -3.89 7.37 8.01
CA SER A 187 -2.97 6.55 7.23
C SER A 187 -3.45 5.10 7.07
N VAL A 188 -2.96 4.46 6.00
CA VAL A 188 -3.00 3.01 5.80
C VAL A 188 -1.57 2.50 5.96
N VAL A 189 -1.39 1.45 6.75
CA VAL A 189 -0.10 0.79 6.92
C VAL A 189 -0.23 -0.67 6.47
N LEU A 190 0.65 -1.10 5.58
CA LEU A 190 0.80 -2.49 5.18
C LEU A 190 2.18 -3.00 5.58
N GLU A 191 2.23 -4.26 6.00
CA GLU A 191 3.46 -4.96 6.31
C GLU A 191 3.59 -6.21 5.44
N GLY A 192 4.77 -6.37 4.86
CA GLY A 192 5.21 -7.53 4.12
C GLY A 192 6.48 -8.11 4.75
N TYR A 193 6.76 -9.38 4.45
CA TYR A 193 7.98 -10.03 4.91
C TYR A 193 8.67 -10.75 3.75
N ARG A 194 9.96 -10.50 3.61
CA ARG A 194 10.84 -11.24 2.70
C ARG A 194 11.78 -12.09 3.52
N VAL A 195 11.91 -13.36 3.15
CA VAL A 195 12.87 -14.30 3.74
C VAL A 195 13.84 -14.72 2.65
N ARG A 196 15.12 -14.74 2.98
CA ARG A 196 16.18 -15.22 2.10
C ARG A 196 16.14 -16.76 2.04
N TYR A 197 15.20 -17.31 1.28
CA TYR A 197 14.96 -18.77 1.23
C TYR A 197 15.82 -19.49 0.18
N ALA A 198 16.40 -18.77 -0.79
CA ALA A 198 17.39 -19.25 -1.75
C ALA A 198 18.22 -18.06 -2.27
N PRO A 199 19.50 -18.22 -2.63
CA PRO A 199 20.18 -17.25 -3.48
C PRO A 199 19.43 -17.25 -4.82
N ASN A 200 18.83 -16.12 -5.17
CA ASN A 200 18.05 -15.98 -6.40
C ASN A 200 18.86 -15.27 -7.44
#